data_AF-A0AAW8KDR9-F1
#
_entry.id   AF-A0AAW8KDR9-F1
#
_cell.length_a   1.000
_cell.length_b   1.000
_cell.length_c   1.000
_cell.angle_alpha   90.00
_cell.angle_beta   90.00
_cell.angle_gamma   90.00
#
_symmetry.space_group_name_H-M   'P 1'
#
loop_
_entity.id
_entity.type
_entity.pdbx_description
1 polymer ?
#
loop_
_entity_poly.entity_id
_entity_poly.type
_entity_poly.pdbx_seq_one_letter_code
_entity_poly.pdbx_strand_id
1 'polypeptide(L)' 'MPLATLITPNIPEAEVLSGLKIQDEKDMVEASEKIYREFGCAVLCKGGHQINDANDLLFDDDGE' A
#
# COMPACT_ATOMS: atom_id res chain seq x y z
N MET A 1 -18.32 -6.66 8.60
CA MET A 1 -17.18 -6.09 9.35
C MET A 1 -15.91 -6.53 8.63
N PRO A 2 -15.00 -5.61 8.26
CA PRO A 2 -13.72 -6.01 7.67
C PRO A 2 -12.94 -6.89 8.65
N LEU A 3 -12.21 -7.88 8.13
CA LEU A 3 -11.47 -8.85 8.95
C LEU A 3 -10.20 -8.23 9.56
N ALA A 4 -9.72 -7.12 9.01
CA ALA A 4 -8.59 -6.34 9.49
C ALA A 4 -8.93 -4.85 9.46
N THR A 5 -8.35 -4.07 10.38
CA THR A 5 -8.47 -2.60 10.40
C THR A 5 -7.34 -1.93 9.61
N LEU A 6 -6.21 -2.62 9.45
CA LEU A 6 -5.01 -2.15 8.76
C LEU A 6 -4.28 -3.34 8.14
N ILE A 7 -3.82 -3.19 6.89
CA ILE A 7 -2.92 -4.12 6.21
C ILE A 7 -1.60 -3.40 5.96
N THR A 8 -0.46 -4.04 6.20
CA THR A 8 0.85 -3.39 6.10
C THR A 8 1.78 -4.09 5.09
N PRO A 9 1.44 -4.14 3.78
CA PRO A 9 2.25 -4.86 2.81
C PRO A 9 3.59 -4.13 2.61
N ASN A 10 4.67 -4.85 2.30
CA ASN A 10 5.84 -4.24 1.64
C ASN A 10 5.60 -4.12 0.12
N ILE A 11 6.52 -3.48 -0.62
CA ILE A 11 6.39 -3.32 -2.07
C ILE A 11 6.08 -4.65 -2.81
N PRO A 12 6.88 -5.73 -2.68
CA PRO A 12 6.55 -7.01 -3.32
C PRO A 12 5.17 -7.58 -2.94
N GLU A 13 4.76 -7.44 -1.68
CA GLU A 13 3.43 -7.88 -1.22
C GLU A 13 2.32 -7.01 -1.83
N ALA A 14 2.52 -5.70 -1.90
CA ALA A 14 1.57 -4.75 -2.48
C ALA A 14 1.40 -4.99 -3.99
N GLU A 15 2.46 -5.34 -4.72
CA GLU A 15 2.37 -5.74 -6.13
C GLU A 15 1.51 -7.00 -6.32
N VAL A 16 1.64 -7.97 -5.42
CA VAL A 16 0.86 -9.22 -5.48
C VAL A 16 -0.61 -8.96 -5.14
N LEU A 17 -0.89 -8.15 -4.11
CA LEU A 17 -2.25 -7.86 -3.67
C LEU A 17 -2.99 -6.93 -4.65
N SER A 18 -2.32 -5.93 -5.20
CA SER A 18 -2.91 -5.00 -6.17
C SER A 18 -2.90 -5.55 -7.60
N GLY A 19 -2.00 -6.48 -7.93
CA GLY A 19 -1.73 -6.89 -9.31
C GLY A 19 -1.09 -5.79 -10.17
N LEU A 20 -0.59 -4.71 -9.56
CA LEU A 20 0.12 -3.61 -10.21
C LEU A 20 1.63 -3.75 -9.99
N LYS A 21 2.43 -3.15 -10.87
CA LYS A 21 3.86 -3.00 -10.66
C LYS A 21 4.14 -1.66 -9.99
N ILE A 22 5.02 -1.65 -9.00
CA ILE A 22 5.36 -0.46 -8.22
C ILE A 22 6.81 -0.09 -8.50
N GLN A 23 7.01 0.98 -9.26
CA GLN A 23 8.33 1.49 -9.62
C GLN A 23 8.61 2.86 -9.01
N ASP A 24 7.55 3.61 -8.67
CA ASP A 24 7.65 4.91 -8.02
C ASP A 24 6.56 5.12 -6.94
N GLU A 25 6.54 6.30 -6.35
CA GLU A 25 5.60 6.70 -5.31
C GLU A 25 4.15 6.76 -5.81
N LYS A 26 3.92 7.13 -7.08
CA LYS A 26 2.57 7.20 -7.64
C LYS A 26 1.99 5.81 -7.83
N ASP A 27 2.80 4.87 -8.30
CA ASP A 27 2.40 3.48 -8.40
C ASP A 27 2.06 2.91 -7.00
N MET A 28 2.80 3.34 -5.97
CA MET A 28 2.55 2.93 -4.58
C MET A 28 1.20 3.45 -4.05
N VAL A 29 0.82 4.69 -4.38
CA VAL A 29 -0.51 5.23 -4.09
C VAL A 29 -1.59 4.41 -4.81
N GLU A 30 -1.44 4.17 -6.11
CA GLU A 30 -2.44 3.44 -6.91
C GLU A 30 -2.62 1.99 -6.42
N ALA A 31 -1.52 1.33 -6.06
CA ALA A 31 -1.56 0.00 -5.46
C ALA A 31 -2.26 0.01 -4.11
N SER A 32 -1.96 0.98 -3.24
CA SER A 32 -2.55 1.09 -1.91
C SER A 32 -4.05 1.41 -1.97
N GLU A 33 -4.47 2.29 -2.88
CA GLU A 33 -5.88 2.59 -3.14
C GLU A 33 -6.63 1.34 -3.62
N LYS A 34 -6.04 0.57 -4.53
CA LYS A 34 -6.67 -0.66 -5.02
C LYS A 34 -6.85 -1.70 -3.93
N ILE A 35 -5.83 -1.89 -3.08
CA ILE A 35 -5.88 -2.79 -1.92
C ILE A 35 -6.94 -2.29 -0.93
N TYR A 36 -6.97 -1.00 -0.62
CA TYR A 36 -7.99 -0.41 0.25
C TYR A 36 -9.41 -0.69 -0.28
N ARG A 37 -9.66 -0.47 -1.58
CA ARG A 37 -10.97 -0.73 -2.21
C ARG A 37 -11.35 -2.21 -2.20
N GLU A 38 -10.38 -3.12 -2.30
CA GLU A 38 -10.62 -4.57 -2.33
C GLU A 38 -10.86 -5.16 -0.93
N PHE A 39 -10.10 -4.71 0.07
CA PHE A 39 -10.16 -5.26 1.45
C PHE A 39 -10.99 -4.41 2.41
N GLY A 40 -11.31 -3.16 2.06
CA GLY A 40 -12.14 -2.25 2.86
C GLY A 40 -11.50 -1.85 4.19
N CYS A 41 -10.17 -1.69 4.21
CA CYS A 41 -9.42 -1.30 5.40
C CYS A 41 -8.16 -0.52 5.01
N ALA A 42 -7.61 0.24 5.96
CA ALA A 42 -6.45 1.07 5.74
C ALA A 42 -5.23 0.24 5.29
N VAL A 43 -4.34 0.85 4.51
CA VAL A 43 -3.15 0.20 3.94
C VAL A 43 -1.92 1.03 4.30
N LEU A 44 -0.94 0.44 4.99
CA LEU A 44 0.38 1.02 5.19
C LEU A 44 1.39 0.27 4.32
N CYS A 45 1.58 0.74 3.09
CA CYS A 45 2.55 0.19 2.17
C CYS A 45 3.96 0.60 2.60
N LYS A 46 4.76 -0.38 3.02
CA LYS A 46 6.11 -0.17 3.53
C LYS A 46 7.13 -0.11 2.39
N GLY A 47 7.91 0.95 2.35
CA GLY A 47 9.05 1.10 1.45
C GLY A 47 10.15 0.09 1.79
N GLY A 48 10.58 -0.71 0.80
CA GLY A 48 11.68 -1.69 0.96
C GLY A 48 13.07 -1.03 1.01
N HIS A 49 14.07 -1.77 1.51
CA HIS A 49 15.45 -1.32 1.78
C HIS A 49 16.14 -0.70 0.54
N GLN A 50 16.00 0.61 0.36
CA GLN A 50 17.01 1.46 -0.27
C GLN A 50 17.42 2.54 0.73
N ILE A 51 18.73 2.66 0.92
CA ILE A 51 19.41 3.29 2.06
C ILE A 51 19.13 4.81 2.18
N ASN A 52 18.36 5.42 1.26
CA ASN A 52 18.02 6.85 1.26
C ASN A 52 16.54 7.21 1.06
N ASP A 53 15.62 6.27 0.74
CA ASP A 53 14.23 6.60 0.36
C ASP A 53 13.22 5.58 0.93
N ALA A 54 13.28 5.31 2.24
CA ALA A 54 12.26 4.50 2.92
C ALA A 54 10.97 5.32 3.11
N ASN A 55 10.22 5.53 2.02
CA ASN A 55 8.91 6.17 2.05
C ASN A 55 7.85 5.11 2.37
N ASP A 56 7.36 5.12 3.61
CA ASP A 56 6.16 4.39 3.99
C ASP A 56 4.93 5.24 3.64
N LEU A 57 3.95 4.64 2.96
CA LEU A 57 2.70 5.30 2.58
C LEU A 57 1.53 4.68 3.32
N LEU A 58 0.81 5.51 4.08
CA LEU A 58 -0.49 5.16 4.64
C LEU A 58 -1.56 5.52 3.59
N PHE A 59 -2.66 4.79 3.56
CA PHE A 59 -3.85 5.11 2.79
C PHE A 59 -5.06 4.70 3.62
N ASP A 60 -5.92 5.65 3.93
CA ASP A 60 -7.12 5.46 4.73
C ASP A 60 -8.35 6.19 4.16
N ASP A 61 -9.40 6.35 4.96
CA ASP A 61 -10.65 7.01 4.55
C ASP A 61 -10.46 8.50 4.18
N ASP A 62 -9.37 9.14 4.62
CA ASP A 62 -9.03 10.53 4.30
C ASP A 62 -8.24 10.65 2.98
N GLY A 63 -7.75 9.53 2.43
CA GLY A 63 -7.11 9.48 1.12
C GLY A 63 -5.69 10.04 1.05
N GLU A 64 -5.02 10.19 2.20
CA GLU A 64 -3.60 10.55 2.34
C GLU A 64 -2.73 9.38 2.78
#